data_AF-A0A9X6ZPY6-F1
#
_entry.id   AF-A0A9X6ZPY6-F1
#
_cell.length_a   1.000
_cell.length_b   1.000
_cell.length_c   1.000
_cell.angle_alpha   90.00
_cell.angle_beta   90.00
_cell.angle_gamma   90.00
#
_symmetry.space_group_name_H-M   'P 1'
#
loop_
_entity.id
_entity.type
_entity.pdbx_description
1 polymer ?
#
loop_
_entity_poly.entity_id
_entity_poly.type
_entity_poly.pdbx_seq_one_letter_code
_entity_poly.pdbx_strand_id
1 'polypeptide(L)' 'MMRKLNQADLWLMSEIKNQLLTEYGVKEEHLEGYIDNSNFMKFLYENPVFTHHEGPEKWAKHIAENNPI' A
#
# COMPACT_ATOMS: atom_id res chain seq x y z
N MET A 1 -8.71 -3.12 -18.52
CA MET A 1 -8.98 -4.33 -17.71
C MET A 1 -7.90 -4.40 -16.65
N MET A 2 -8.24 -4.36 -15.36
CA MET A 2 -7.23 -4.46 -14.29
C MET A 2 -6.67 -5.89 -14.22
N ARG A 3 -5.36 -6.03 -14.04
CA ARG A 3 -4.69 -7.34 -13.91
C ARG A 3 -5.20 -8.03 -12.65
N LYS A 4 -5.25 -9.37 -12.64
CA LYS A 4 -5.53 -10.10 -11.40
C LYS A 4 -4.30 -10.06 -10.49
N LEU A 5 -4.50 -9.68 -9.22
CA LEU A 5 -3.44 -9.70 -8.21
C LEU A 5 -2.94 -11.13 -7.98
N ASN A 6 -1.62 -11.29 -7.90
CA ASN A 6 -0.98 -12.55 -7.57
C ASN A 6 -0.65 -12.62 -6.07
N GLN A 7 -0.08 -13.75 -5.61
CA GLN A 7 0.25 -13.93 -4.19
C GLN A 7 1.28 -12.92 -3.67
N ALA A 8 2.26 -12.53 -4.50
CA ALA A 8 3.24 -11.52 -4.10
C ALA A 8 2.56 -10.16 -3.87
N ASP A 9 1.65 -9.76 -4.76
CA ASP A 9 0.89 -8.51 -4.61
C ASP A 9 0.09 -8.50 -3.29
N LEU A 10 -0.60 -9.60 -3.00
CA LEU A 10 -1.40 -9.73 -1.78
C LEU A 10 -0.53 -9.69 -0.51
N TRP A 11 0.66 -10.30 -0.57
CA TRP A 11 1.63 -10.24 0.53
C TRP A 11 2.12 -8.81 0.72
N LEU A 12 2.57 -8.14 -0.34
CA LEU A 12 3.02 -6.74 -0.26
C LEU A 12 1.93 -5.83 0.34
N MET A 13 0.68 -5.99 -0.10
CA MET A 13 -0.47 -5.27 0.46
C MET A 13 -0.64 -5.53 1.96
N SER A 14 -0.51 -6.79 2.39
CA SER A 14 -0.61 -7.16 3.79
C SER A 14 0.50 -6.53 4.64
N GLU A 15 1.73 -6.47 4.12
CA GLU A 15 2.87 -5.85 4.81
C GLU A 15 2.70 -4.33 4.95
N ILE A 16 2.26 -3.67 3.87
CA ILE A 16 1.94 -2.24 3.89
C ILE A 16 0.86 -1.94 4.95
N LYS A 17 -0.24 -2.70 4.94
CA LYS A 17 -1.31 -2.55 5.93
C LYS A 17 -0.78 -2.73 7.36
N ASN A 18 0.03 -3.76 7.59
CA ASN A 18 0.61 -4.02 8.91
C ASN A 18 1.52 -2.87 9.38
N GLN A 19 2.33 -2.30 8.50
CA GLN A 19 3.17 -1.16 8.84
C GLN A 19 2.36 0.11 9.10
N LEU A 20 1.32 0.38 8.30
CA LEU A 20 0.42 1.50 8.56
C LEU A 20 -0.23 1.41 9.95
N LEU A 21 -0.66 0.20 10.36
CA LEU A 21 -1.22 -0.04 11.69
C LEU A 21 -0.18 0.12 12.81
N THR A 22 0.97 -0.53 12.67
CA THR A 22 1.93 -0.71 13.78
C THR A 22 2.98 0.40 13.89
N GLU A 23 3.44 0.95 12.76
CA GLU A 23 4.49 1.98 12.74
C GLU A 23 3.91 3.40 12.63
N TYR A 24 2.82 3.57 11.86
CA TYR A 24 2.22 4.89 11.60
C TYR A 24 0.94 5.14 12.43
N GLY A 25 0.45 4.15 13.19
CA GLY A 25 -0.72 4.30 14.05
C GLY A 25 -2.03 4.57 13.31
N VAL A 26 -2.10 4.23 12.02
CA VAL A 26 -3.34 4.29 11.24
C VAL A 26 -4.31 3.28 11.84
N LYS A 27 -5.58 3.69 12.01
CA LYS A 27 -6.60 2.77 12.50
C LYS A 27 -7.09 1.85 11.40
N GLU A 28 -7.51 0.64 11.77
CA GLU A 28 -7.98 -0.37 10.83
C GLU A 28 -9.12 0.14 9.94
N GLU A 29 -10.06 0.93 10.51
CA GLU A 29 -11.16 1.53 9.76
C GLU A 29 -10.72 2.53 8.67
N HIS A 30 -9.50 3.05 8.72
CA HIS A 30 -8.98 4.03 7.78
C HIS A 30 -8.03 3.44 6.72
N LEU A 31 -7.59 2.18 6.89
CA LEU A 31 -6.57 1.57 6.02
C LEU A 31 -6.95 1.58 4.54
N GLU A 32 -8.16 1.12 4.21
CA GLU A 32 -8.61 1.06 2.82
C GLU A 32 -8.66 2.47 2.22
N GLY A 33 -9.17 3.45 2.97
CA GLY A 33 -9.23 4.84 2.52
C GLY A 33 -7.83 5.44 2.27
N TYR A 34 -6.85 5.13 3.12
CA TYR A 34 -5.47 5.59 2.95
C TYR A 34 -4.83 4.97 1.70
N ILE A 35 -5.04 3.68 1.48
CA ILE A 35 -4.54 2.97 0.30
C ILE A 35 -5.20 3.49 -0.98
N ASP A 36 -6.52 3.67 -0.97
CA ASP A 36 -7.29 4.16 -2.12
C ASP A 36 -6.98 5.61 -2.47
N ASN A 37 -6.70 6.45 -1.46
CA ASN A 37 -6.27 7.84 -1.66
C ASN A 37 -4.79 7.97 -2.07
N SER A 38 -4.06 6.86 -2.14
CA SER A 38 -2.67 6.83 -2.60
C SER A 38 -2.57 6.37 -4.06
N ASN A 39 -1.39 6.56 -4.65
CA ASN A 39 -1.10 6.00 -5.97
C ASN A 39 -0.73 4.50 -5.92
N PHE A 40 -0.67 3.87 -4.75
CA PHE A 40 -0.17 2.50 -4.61
C PHE A 40 -0.91 1.50 -5.51
N MET A 41 -2.24 1.46 -5.45
CA MET A 41 -3.03 0.51 -6.25
C MET A 41 -2.83 0.72 -7.75
N LYS A 42 -2.71 1.99 -8.18
CA LYS A 42 -2.40 2.32 -9.57
C LYS A 42 -1.04 1.77 -9.98
N PHE A 43 0.01 1.99 -9.20
CA PHE A 43 1.35 1.48 -9.49
C PHE A 43 1.41 -0.05 -9.43
N LEU A 44 0.70 -0.69 -8.50
CA LEU A 44 0.64 -2.14 -8.40
C LEU A 44 0.04 -2.78 -9.67
N TYR A 45 -0.94 -2.13 -10.29
CA TYR A 45 -1.54 -2.60 -11.54
C TYR A 45 -0.72 -2.24 -12.79
N GLU A 46 -0.19 -1.02 -12.86
CA GLU A 46 0.50 -0.50 -14.05
C GLU A 46 1.98 -0.92 -14.11
N ASN A 47 2.65 -0.98 -12.96
CA ASN A 47 4.07 -1.31 -12.84
C ASN A 47 4.36 -2.14 -11.57
N PRO A 48 3.95 -3.42 -11.54
CA PRO A 48 4.15 -4.28 -10.37
C PRO A 48 5.63 -4.47 -10.03
N VAL A 49 6.52 -4.56 -11.02
CA VAL A 49 7.97 -4.76 -10.77
C VAL A 49 8.55 -3.61 -9.96
N PHE A 50 8.26 -2.37 -10.35
CA PHE A 50 8.67 -1.19 -9.58
C PHE A 50 8.05 -1.20 -8.17
N THR A 51 6.76 -1.51 -8.08
CA THR A 51 6.02 -1.49 -6.82
C THR A 51 6.61 -2.47 -5.80
N HIS A 52 6.94 -3.68 -6.25
CA HIS A 52 7.61 -4.71 -5.45
C HIS A 52 9.06 -4.34 -5.09
N HIS A 53 9.78 -3.67 -5.99
CA HIS A 53 11.15 -3.21 -5.73
C HIS A 53 11.21 -2.11 -4.67
N GLU A 54 10.25 -1.19 -4.64
CA GLU A 54 10.19 -0.15 -3.60
C GLU A 54 9.90 -0.72 -2.21
N GLY A 55 9.16 -1.84 -2.15
CA GLY A 55 8.89 -2.57 -0.92
C GLY A 55 7.86 -1.92 -0.01
N PRO A 56 7.41 -2.64 1.04
CA PRO A 56 6.31 -2.21 1.90
C PRO A 56 6.63 -0.94 2.69
N GLU A 57 7.87 -0.80 3.20
CA GLU A 57 8.29 0.33 4.05
C GLU A 57 8.11 1.68 3.37
N LYS A 58 8.58 1.79 2.13
CA LYS A 58 8.48 3.04 1.35
C LYS A 58 7.03 3.35 1.00
N TRP A 59 6.24 2.35 0.66
CA TRP A 59 4.83 2.54 0.35
C TRP A 59 4.03 2.93 1.59
N ALA A 60 4.21 2.26 2.72
CA ALA A 60 3.56 2.61 3.98
C ALA A 60 3.89 4.06 4.39
N LYS A 61 5.18 4.44 4.30
CA LYS A 61 5.60 5.83 4.52
C LYS A 61 4.88 6.81 3.60
N HIS A 62 4.93 6.56 2.30
CA HIS A 62 4.32 7.45 1.30
C HIS A 62 2.81 7.58 1.48
N ILE A 63 2.13 6.47 1.82
CA ILE A 63 0.69 6.45 2.08
C ILE A 63 0.35 7.28 3.33
N ALA A 64 1.12 7.12 4.41
CA ALA A 64 0.92 7.86 5.65
C ALA A 64 1.21 9.36 5.48
N GLU A 65 2.26 9.75 4.75
CA GLU A 65 2.62 11.16 4.53
C GLU A 65 1.60 11.92 3.69
N ASN A 66 0.89 11.25 2.77
CA ASN A 66 -0.12 11.88 1.92
C ASN A 66 -1.52 11.94 2.54
N ASN A 67 -1.72 11.34 3.72
CA ASN A 67 -2.99 11.34 4.44
C ASN A 67 -2.75 11.81 5.88
N PRO A 68 -2.55 13.13 6.12
CA PRO A 68 -2.38 13.63 7.48
C PRO A 68 -3.65 13.39 8.31
N ILE A 69 -3.45 12.88 9.53
CA ILE A 69 -4.48 12.58 10.54
C ILE A 69 -5.22 13.85 10.98
#